data_AF-I4D051-F1
#
_entry.id   AF-I4D051-F1
#
_cell.length_a   1.000
_cell.length_b   1.000
_cell.length_c   1.000
_cell.angle_alpha   90.00
_cell.angle_beta   90.00
_cell.angle_gamma   90.00
#
_symmetry.space_group_name_H-M   'P 1'
#
loop_
_entity.id
_entity.type
_entity.pdbx_description
1 polymer ?
#
loop_
_entity_poly.entity_id
_entity_poly.type
_entity_poly.pdbx_seq_one_letter_code
_entity_poly.pdbx_strand_id
1 'polypeptide(L)' 'MRVVKVCHTCERILGEIELDDLTSAESDSIMDIVGNISYTLCPSCLNEMETESRNVFH' A
#
# COMPACT_ATOMS: atom_id res chain seq x y z
N MET A 1 -17.24 -7.05 5.16
CA MET A 1 -17.10 -5.57 5.16
C MET A 1 -16.08 -5.21 4.11
N ARG A 2 -16.25 -4.11 3.36
CA ARG A 2 -15.25 -3.69 2.35
C ARG A 2 -14.30 -2.65 2.91
N VAL A 3 -13.06 -2.72 2.47
CA VAL A 3 -11.99 -1.80 2.83
C VAL A 3 -11.45 -1.18 1.55
N VAL A 4 -11.24 0.14 1.56
CA VAL A 4 -10.69 0.88 0.43
C VAL A 4 -9.17 0.85 0.52
N LYS A 5 -8.51 0.43 -0.54
CA LYS A 5 -7.05 0.40 -0.64
C LYS A 5 -6.56 1.75 -1.18
N VAL A 6 -5.71 2.43 -0.41
CA VAL A 6 -5.22 3.78 -0.73
C VAL A 6 -3.69 3.81 -0.66
N CYS A 7 -3.06 4.51 -1.59
CA CYS A 7 -1.63 4.77 -1.51
C CYS A 7 -1.30 5.71 -0.35
N HIS A 8 -0.39 5.33 0.53
CA HIS A 8 0.03 6.14 1.67
C HIS A 8 0.76 7.43 1.23
N THR A 9 1.50 7.39 0.11
CA THR A 9 2.34 8.52 -0.33
C THR A 9 1.59 9.53 -1.18
N CYS A 10 0.75 9.06 -2.12
CA CYS A 10 0.09 9.93 -3.10
C CYS A 10 -1.44 9.93 -3.01
N GLU A 11 -1.99 9.29 -1.98
CA GLU A 11 -3.43 9.24 -1.66
C GLU A 11 -4.33 8.69 -2.79
N ARG A 12 -3.74 8.13 -3.85
CA ARG A 12 -4.48 7.51 -4.95
C ARG A 12 -5.22 6.27 -4.44
N ILE A 13 -6.51 6.18 -4.80
CA ILE A 13 -7.33 4.98 -4.60
C ILE A 13 -6.81 3.88 -5.54
N LEU A 14 -6.48 2.72 -4.98
CA LEU A 14 -5.94 1.56 -5.71
C LEU A 14 -6.98 0.47 -5.94
N GLY A 15 -8.06 0.47 -5.16
CA GLY A 15 -9.17 -0.45 -5.32
C GLY A 15 -9.94 -0.66 -4.03
N GLU A 16 -10.82 -1.66 -4.04
CA GLU A 16 -11.54 -2.16 -2.87
C GLU A 16 -11.19 -3.62 -2.65
N ILE A 17 -11.16 -4.05 -1.40
CA ILE A 17 -10.90 -5.43 -0.99
C ILE A 17 -11.87 -5.83 0.12
N GLU A 18 -12.21 -7.11 0.22
CA GLU A 18 -12.99 -7.59 1.34
C GLU A 18 -12.10 -7.68 2.59
N LEU A 19 -12.64 -7.31 3.75
CA LEU A 19 -11.92 -7.34 5.02
C LEU A 19 -11.32 -8.74 5.29
N ASP A 20 -12.03 -9.79 4.87
CA ASP A 20 -11.62 -11.17 5.07
C ASP A 20 -10.35 -11.50 4.27
N ASP A 21 -10.19 -10.90 3.09
CA ASP A 21 -9.02 -11.07 2.22
C ASP A 21 -7.77 -10.36 2.78
N LEU A 22 -7.91 -9.34 3.62
CA LEU A 22 -6.78 -8.67 4.29
C LEU A 22 -6.09 -9.59 5.31
N THR A 23 -6.77 -10.64 5.79
CA THR A 23 -6.18 -11.62 6.71
C THR A 23 -5.53 -12.80 5.99
N SER A 24 -5.72 -12.88 4.68
CA SER A 24 -5.06 -13.89 3.85
C SER A 24 -3.57 -13.51 3.67
N ALA A 25 -2.71 -14.52 3.61
CA ALA A 25 -1.25 -14.37 3.55
C ALA A 25 -0.72 -13.64 2.29
N GLU A 26 -1.60 -13.20 1.38
CA GLU A 26 -1.28 -12.41 0.17
C GLU A 26 -1.23 -10.89 0.45
N SER A 27 -1.38 -10.47 1.71
CA SER A 27 -1.54 -9.07 2.13
C SER A 27 -0.24 -8.38 2.53
N ASP A 28 0.92 -8.85 2.04
CA ASP A 28 2.27 -8.40 2.42
C ASP A 28 2.59 -6.91 2.19
N SER A 29 1.65 -6.14 1.62
CA SER A 29 1.84 -4.72 1.31
C SER A 29 0.98 -3.77 2.16
N ILE A 30 0.22 -4.25 3.15
CA ILE A 30 -0.56 -3.37 4.02
C ILE A 30 0.38 -2.71 5.03
N MET A 31 0.47 -1.38 4.98
CA MET A 31 1.24 -0.59 5.95
C MET A 31 0.41 -0.26 7.19
N ASP A 32 -0.87 0.10 7.00
CA ASP A 32 -1.76 0.52 8.08
C ASP A 32 -3.24 0.35 7.71
N ILE A 33 -4.13 0.30 8.70
CA ILE A 33 -5.58 0.28 8.53
C ILE A 33 -6.24 1.27 9.51
N VAL A 34 -6.93 2.28 8.96
CA VAL A 34 -7.69 3.27 9.74
C VAL A 34 -9.15 3.23 9.33
N GLY A 35 -10.01 2.72 10.21
CA GLY A 35 -11.44 2.54 9.91
C GLY A 35 -11.65 1.55 8.77
N ASN A 36 -12.22 2.02 7.65
CA ASN A 36 -12.45 1.24 6.43
C ASN A 36 -11.44 1.55 5.32
N ILE A 37 -10.28 2.11 5.66
CA ILE A 37 -9.21 2.44 4.72
C ILE A 37 -7.98 1.60 5.06
N SER A 38 -7.43 0.90 4.06
CA SER A 38 -6.16 0.20 4.12
C SER A 38 -5.12 0.97 3.32
N TYR A 39 -4.06 1.37 4.01
CA TYR A 39 -2.92 2.07 3.42
C TYR A 39 -1.86 1.09 2.94
N THR A 40 -1.29 1.38 1.78
CA THR A 40 -0.24 0.58 1.11
C THR A 40 0.58 1.50 0.20
N LEU A 41 1.60 0.98 -0.50
CA LEU A 41 2.28 1.72 -1.56
C LEU A 41 1.75 1.31 -2.93
N CYS A 42 1.49 2.29 -3.78
CA CYS A 42 1.26 2.00 -5.19
C CYS A 42 2.58 1.66 -5.89
N PRO A 43 2.56 0.91 -7.01
CA PRO A 43 3.78 0.52 -7.71
C PRO A 43 4.68 1.70 -8.10
N SER A 44 4.09 2.86 -8.44
CA SER A 44 4.84 4.07 -8.77
C SER A 44 5.63 4.59 -7.58
N CYS A 45 4.98 4.79 -6.44
CA CYS A 45 5.63 5.29 -5.22
C CYS A 45 6.62 4.27 -4.65
N LEU A 46 6.31 2.96 -4.72
CA LEU A 46 7.24 1.91 -4.31
C LEU A 46 8.53 1.97 -5.15
N ASN A 47 8.40 2.06 -6.47
CA ASN A 47 9.54 2.13 -7.38
C ASN A 47 10.38 3.41 -7.18
N GLU A 48 9.75 4.55 -6.92
CA GLU A 48 10.46 5.80 -6.58
C GLU A 48 11.30 5.64 -5.30
N MET A 49 10.73 5.06 -4.24
CA MET A 49 11.43 4.83 -2.97
C MET A 49 12.59 3.82 -3.10
N GLU A 50 12.41 2.77 -3.90
CA GLU A 50 13.48 1.81 -4.21
C GLU A 50 14.60 2.46 -5.04
N THR A 51 14.25 3.40 -5.92
CA THR A 51 15.22 4.12 -6.76
C THR A 51 16.04 5.13 -5.94
N GLU A 52 15.43 5.82 -4.99
CA GLU A 52 16.14 6.73 -4.07
C GLU A 52 17.10 5.97 -3.13
N SER A 53 16.70 4.79 -2.65
CA SER A 53 17.53 3.96 -1.77
C SER A 53 18.80 3.44 -2.45
N ARG A 54 18.82 3.34 -3.78
CA ARG A 54 19.98 2.86 -4.57
C ARG A 54 20.99 3.96 -4.90
N ASN A 55 20.70 5.23 -4.59
CA ASN A 55 21.58 6.37 -4.89
C ASN A 55 22.50 6.78 -3.72
N VAL A 56 22.58 6.00 -2.62
CA VAL A 56 23.35 6.36 -1.41
C VAL A 56 24.75 5.72 -1.35
N PHE A 57 25.29 5.23 -2.46
CA PHE A 57 26.70 4.83 -2.53
C PHE A 57 27.40 5.50 -3.71
N HIS A 58 28.02 6.65 -3.43
CA HIS A 58 29.06 7.24 -4.26
C HIS A 58 30.22 7.70 -3.37
#